data_AF-A0A7X6VLY1-F1
#
_entry.id   AF-A0A7X6VLY1-F1
#
_cell.length_a   1.000
_cell.length_b   1.000
_cell.length_c   1.000
_cell.angle_alpha   90.00
_cell.angle_beta   90.00
_cell.angle_gamma   90.00
#
_symmetry.space_group_name_H-M   'P 1'
#
loop_
_entity.id
_entity.type
_entity.pdbx_description
1 polymer ?
#
loop_
_entity_poly.entity_id
_entity_poly.type
_entity_poly.pdbx_seq_one_letter_code
_entity_poly.pdbx_strand_id
1 'polypeptide(L)'
;MKKTPDFPYSVLVTGSRGKSSMVRLITAALAGAGLETRGRITGVLPREIAGTEEILILRSGPGNVEEMRWWLTTLPPGTEAVVLENSAVDPELQPLAFRWLNPSCTVLTNVRPD
;
A
#
# COMPACT_ATOMS: atom_id res chain seq x y z
N MET A 1 -0.69 21.36 -2.52
CA MET A 1 -0.96 19.90 -2.40
C MET A 1 0.09 19.30 -1.47
N LYS A 2 -0.27 18.59 -0.38
CA LYS A 2 0.74 18.06 0.57
C LYS A 2 1.59 16.96 -0.09
N LYS A 3 2.92 17.08 -0.02
CA LYS A 3 3.86 16.04 -0.48
C LYS A 3 3.72 14.82 0.45
N THR A 4 3.72 13.61 -0.11
CA THR A 4 3.84 12.37 0.66
C THR A 4 5.25 12.25 1.25
N PRO A 5 5.41 11.59 2.41
CA PRO A 5 6.74 11.31 2.95
C PRO A 5 7.52 10.37 2.03
N ASP A 6 8.85 10.49 2.06
CA ASP A 6 9.74 9.51 1.43
C ASP A 6 10.07 8.43 2.48
N PHE A 7 10.05 7.15 2.08
CA PHE A 7 10.33 6.00 2.96
C PHE A 7 11.59 5.27 2.49
N PRO A 8 12.51 4.88 3.39
CA PRO A 8 13.74 4.15 3.02
C PRO A 8 13.48 2.89 2.20
N TYR A 9 12.49 2.08 2.62
CA TYR A 9 12.05 0.89 1.91
C TYR A 9 10.59 1.07 1.49
N SER A 10 10.32 1.00 0.19
CA SER A 10 9.00 1.31 -0.35
C SER A 10 8.66 0.37 -1.50
N VAL A 11 7.64 -0.47 -1.27
CA VAL A 11 7.19 -1.48 -2.22
C VAL A 11 5.77 -1.17 -2.67
N LEU A 12 5.59 -0.98 -3.97
CA LEU A 12 4.27 -0.90 -4.58
C LEU A 12 3.86 -2.27 -5.11
N VAL A 13 2.67 -2.75 -4.75
CA VAL A 13 2.12 -4.02 -5.24
C VAL A 13 0.94 -3.75 -6.16
N THR A 14 1.03 -4.21 -7.41
CA THR A 14 -0.01 -4.04 -8.44
C THR A 14 -0.29 -5.34 -9.20
N GLY A 15 -1.30 -5.34 -10.08
CA GLY A 15 -1.77 -6.49 -10.87
C GLY A 15 -3.24 -6.84 -10.62
N SER A 16 -3.75 -7.90 -11.26
CA SER A 16 -5.18 -8.25 -11.18
C SER A 16 -5.52 -8.96 -9.86
N ARG A 17 -4.87 -10.09 -9.54
CA ARG A 17 -5.14 -10.90 -8.33
C ARG A 17 -3.95 -11.04 -7.40
N GLY A 18 -4.19 -11.36 -6.12
CA GLY A 18 -3.14 -11.75 -5.17
C GLY A 18 -2.35 -10.59 -4.54
N LYS A 19 -2.67 -9.34 -4.88
CA LYS A 19 -2.02 -8.14 -4.32
C LYS A 19 -2.09 -8.12 -2.79
N SER A 20 -3.26 -8.31 -2.20
CA SER A 20 -3.42 -8.24 -0.74
C SER A 20 -2.67 -9.34 0.01
N SER A 21 -2.50 -10.53 -0.58
CA SER A 21 -1.65 -11.59 -0.03
C SER A 21 -0.18 -11.23 -0.11
N MET A 22 0.25 -10.65 -1.24
CA MET A 22 1.62 -10.16 -1.40
C MET A 22 1.95 -9.03 -0.43
N VAL A 23 1.02 -8.09 -0.19
CA VAL A 23 1.21 -7.05 0.81
C VAL A 23 1.46 -7.67 2.18
N ARG A 24 0.63 -8.63 2.63
CA ARG A 24 0.84 -9.33 3.90
C ARG A 24 2.21 -9.99 4.00
N LEU A 25 2.59 -10.77 2.99
CA LEU A 25 3.84 -11.52 2.99
C LEU A 25 5.06 -10.59 3.01
N ILE A 26 5.06 -9.55 2.19
CA ILE A 26 6.18 -8.59 2.12
C ILE A 26 6.25 -7.77 3.42
N THR A 27 5.11 -7.30 3.94
CA THR A 27 5.06 -6.59 5.22
C THR A 27 5.60 -7.45 6.35
N ALA A 28 5.18 -8.72 6.44
CA ALA A 28 5.67 -9.66 7.45
C ALA A 28 7.17 -9.95 7.29
N ALA A 29 7.67 -10.06 6.06
CA ALA A 29 9.09 -10.30 5.81
C ALA A 29 9.96 -9.11 6.25
N LEU A 30 9.55 -7.87 5.93
CA LEU A 30 10.26 -6.65 6.33
C LEU A 30 10.20 -6.43 7.84
N ALA A 31 9.04 -6.65 8.46
CA ALA A 31 8.88 -6.59 9.91
C ALA A 31 9.72 -7.68 10.61
N GLY A 32 9.77 -8.90 10.06
CA GLY A 32 10.61 -9.98 10.57
C GLY A 32 12.12 -9.71 10.44
N ALA A 33 12.51 -8.81 9.55
CA ALA A 33 13.88 -8.28 9.45
C ALA A 33 14.18 -7.15 10.45
N GLY A 34 13.21 -6.79 11.31
CA GLY A 34 13.36 -5.79 12.36
C GLY A 34 13.03 -4.36 11.96
N LEU A 35 12.42 -4.14 10.79
CA LEU A 35 12.05 -2.80 10.30
C LEU A 35 10.67 -2.37 10.81
N GLU A 36 10.53 -1.09 11.17
CA GLU A 36 9.23 -0.50 11.48
C GLU A 36 8.39 -0.39 10.20
N THR A 37 7.57 -1.41 9.96
CA THR A 37 6.90 -1.64 8.67
C THR A 37 5.41 -1.36 8.74
N ARG A 38 4.86 -0.75 7.68
CA ARG A 38 3.43 -0.52 7.47
C ARG A 38 2.97 -1.06 6.12
N GLY A 39 1.93 -1.89 6.12
CA GLY A 39 1.29 -2.43 4.92
C GLY A 39 -0.09 -1.83 4.69
N ARG A 40 -0.49 -1.63 3.43
CA ARG A 40 -1.83 -1.14 3.08
C ARG A 40 -2.49 -2.02 2.05
N ILE A 41 -3.67 -2.55 2.41
CA ILE A 41 -4.56 -3.32 1.54
C ILE A 41 -5.78 -2.48 1.19
N THR A 42 -6.00 -2.19 -0.07
CA THR A 42 -6.99 -1.18 -0.53
C THR A 42 -8.32 -1.76 -1.01
N GLY A 43 -8.48 -3.09 -0.98
CA GLY A 43 -9.69 -3.81 -1.43
C GLY A 43 -11.00 -3.46 -0.71
N VAL A 44 -12.01 -4.34 -0.82
CA VAL A 44 -13.38 -4.09 -0.30
C VAL A 44 -13.39 -3.72 1.18
N LEU A 45 -12.63 -4.47 1.98
CA LEU A 45 -12.38 -4.17 3.39
C LEU A 45 -10.94 -3.69 3.54
N PRO A 46 -10.70 -2.37 3.45
CA PRO A 46 -9.36 -1.82 3.46
C PRO A 46 -8.72 -2.02 4.84
N ARG A 47 -7.43 -2.37 4.85
CA ARG A 47 -6.67 -2.62 6.08
C ARG A 47 -5.33 -1.91 6.07
N GLU A 48 -4.87 -1.53 7.26
CA GLU A 48 -3.47 -1.30 7.57
C GLU A 48 -2.91 -2.54 8.25
N ILE A 49 -1.66 -2.88 7.94
CA ILE A 49 -0.90 -3.93 8.62
C ILE A 49 0.24 -3.24 9.36
N ALA A 50 0.32 -3.43 10.67
CA ALA A 50 1.36 -2.87 11.52
C ALA A 50 1.99 -4.02 12.34
N GLY A 51 3.20 -4.44 11.98
CA GLY A 51 3.79 -5.65 12.54
C GLY A 51 2.92 -6.88 12.29
N THR A 52 2.42 -7.52 13.36
CA THR A 52 1.51 -8.68 13.30
C THR A 52 0.03 -8.32 13.33
N GLU A 53 -0.32 -7.05 13.49
CA GLU A 53 -1.71 -6.60 13.60
C GLU A 53 -2.28 -6.18 12.24
N GLU A 54 -3.56 -6.51 12.00
CA GLU A 54 -4.33 -6.00 10.86
C GLU A 54 -5.48 -5.12 11.34
N ILE A 55 -5.37 -3.82 11.10
CA ILE A 55 -6.32 -2.81 11.53
C ILE A 55 -7.28 -2.50 10.37
N LEU A 56 -8.59 -2.66 10.61
CA LEU A 56 -9.62 -2.29 9.64
C LEU A 56 -9.69 -0.76 9.50
N ILE A 57 -9.67 -0.26 8.26
CA ILE A 57 -9.92 1.15 7.97
C ILE A 57 -11.39 1.30 7.62
N LEU A 58 -12.13 2.08 8.42
CA LEU A 58 -13.55 2.33 8.16
C LEU A 58 -13.71 3.38 7.07
N ARG A 59 -14.56 3.08 6.07
CA ARG A 59 -14.94 4.02 5.01
C ARG A 59 -16.32 4.58 5.29
N SER A 60 -16.46 5.90 5.14
CA SER A 60 -17.76 6.59 5.16
C SER A 60 -18.49 6.55 3.80
N GLY A 61 -17.85 6.01 2.76
CA GLY A 61 -18.35 6.00 1.38
C GLY A 61 -17.59 5.03 0.47
N PRO A 62 -17.79 5.12 -0.86
CA PRO A 62 -17.09 4.28 -1.83
C PRO A 62 -15.57 4.46 -1.79
N GLY A 63 -14.84 3.42 -2.23
CA GLY A 63 -13.38 3.48 -2.29
C GLY A 63 -12.89 4.58 -3.24
N ASN A 64 -11.90 5.35 -2.78
CA ASN A 64 -11.27 6.41 -3.57
C ASN A 64 -9.73 6.22 -3.60
N VAL A 65 -9.10 6.49 -4.75
CA VAL A 65 -7.64 6.43 -4.89
C VAL A 65 -6.91 7.37 -3.94
N GLU A 66 -7.49 8.52 -3.59
CA GLU A 66 -6.92 9.47 -2.62
C GLU A 66 -6.77 8.87 -1.21
N GLU A 67 -7.45 7.76 -0.88
CA GLU A 67 -7.22 7.04 0.38
C GLU A 67 -5.78 6.52 0.50
N MET A 68 -5.15 6.13 -0.62
CA MET A 68 -3.75 5.69 -0.61
C MET A 68 -2.85 6.87 -0.22
N ARG A 69 -3.09 8.04 -0.80
CA ARG A 69 -2.34 9.25 -0.50
C ARG A 69 -2.55 9.71 0.94
N TRP A 70 -3.81 9.76 1.38
CA TRP A 70 -4.17 10.08 2.76
C TRP A 70 -3.41 9.17 3.73
N TRP A 71 -3.48 7.86 3.50
CA TRP A 71 -2.80 6.87 4.35
C TRP A 71 -1.29 7.11 4.42
N LEU A 72 -0.62 7.34 3.28
CA LEU A 72 0.82 7.65 3.27
C LEU A 72 1.16 8.89 4.10
N THR A 73 0.27 9.89 4.13
CA THR A 73 0.48 11.11 4.93
C THR A 73 0.12 10.98 6.40
N THR A 74 -0.52 9.88 6.82
CA THR A 74 -0.91 9.62 8.21
C THR A 74 0.03 8.66 8.92
N LEU A 75 1.00 8.07 8.21
CA LEU A 75 1.95 7.12 8.80
C LEU A 75 2.78 7.76 9.91
N PRO A 76 3.05 7.02 11.00
CA PRO A 76 3.77 7.56 12.14
C PRO A 76 5.21 7.92 11.77
N PRO A 77 5.79 8.95 12.41
CA PRO A 77 7.23 9.19 12.36
C PRO A 77 8.00 7.94 12.76
N GLY A 78 9.08 7.63 12.04
CA GLY A 78 9.87 6.42 12.27
C GLY A 78 9.44 5.20 11.44
N THR A 79 8.41 5.31 10.58
CA THR A 79 8.12 4.26 9.60
C THR A 79 9.31 4.11 8.63
N GLU A 80 9.94 2.94 8.62
CA GLU A 80 11.12 2.64 7.79
C GLU A 80 10.74 1.95 6.48
N ALA A 81 9.68 1.14 6.52
CA ALA A 81 9.26 0.30 5.40
C ALA A 81 7.75 0.41 5.11
N VAL A 82 7.40 0.60 3.84
CA VAL A 82 6.02 0.72 3.39
C VAL A 82 5.72 -0.26 2.26
N VAL A 83 4.60 -0.97 2.36
CA VAL A 83 4.08 -1.85 1.31
C VAL A 83 2.66 -1.43 0.95
N LEU A 84 2.45 -0.93 -0.27
CA LEU A 84 1.17 -0.36 -0.70
C LEU A 84 0.53 -1.18 -1.81
N GLU A 85 -0.72 -1.60 -1.63
CA GLU A 85 -1.55 -2.14 -2.70
C GLU A 85 -2.12 -1.04 -3.58
N ASN A 86 -1.86 -1.11 -4.89
CA ASN A 86 -2.56 -0.30 -5.89
C ASN A 86 -3.90 -0.95 -6.28
N SER A 87 -5.01 -0.28 -5.98
CA SER A 87 -6.36 -0.71 -6.33
C SER A 87 -6.99 0.04 -7.49
N ALA A 88 -6.28 0.97 -8.13
CA ALA A 88 -6.83 1.73 -9.25
C ALA A 88 -7.13 0.76 -10.42
N VAL A 89 -8.42 0.62 -10.77
CA VAL A 89 -8.84 -0.13 -11.95
C VAL A 89 -8.76 0.75 -13.19
N ASP A 90 -9.08 2.03 -13.04
CA ASP A 90 -8.99 3.03 -14.09
C ASP A 90 -7.52 3.23 -14.51
N PRO A 91 -7.18 3.02 -15.81
CA PRO A 91 -5.84 3.23 -16.34
C PRO A 91 -5.27 4.62 -16.08
N GLU A 92 -6.10 5.66 -16.03
CA GLU A 92 -5.65 7.04 -15.78
C GLU A 92 -5.23 7.24 -14.32
N LEU A 93 -5.83 6.48 -13.41
CA LEU A 93 -5.56 6.55 -11.98
C LEU A 93 -4.43 5.61 -11.54
N GLN A 94 -4.17 4.54 -12.29
CA GLN A 94 -3.11 3.56 -12.02
C GLN A 94 -1.74 4.17 -11.66
N PRO A 95 -1.24 5.20 -12.36
CA PRO A 95 0.08 5.76 -12.05
C PRO A 95 0.13 6.57 -10.74
N LEU A 96 -1.01 6.93 -10.14
CA LEU A 96 -1.05 7.78 -8.94
C LEU A 96 -0.37 7.11 -7.75
N ALA A 97 -0.60 5.82 -7.53
CA ALA A 97 0.02 5.09 -6.42
C ALA A 97 1.56 5.11 -6.51
N PHE A 98 2.10 4.96 -7.73
CA PHE A 98 3.54 5.10 -7.97
C PHE A 98 4.03 6.52 -7.71
N ARG A 99 3.32 7.54 -8.22
CA ARG A 99 3.70 8.96 -8.00
C ARG A 99 3.63 9.39 -6.54
N TRP A 100 2.71 8.83 -5.76
CA TRP A 100 2.57 9.15 -4.34
C TRP A 100 3.55 8.39 -3.46
N LEU A 101 3.78 7.10 -3.72
CA LEU A 101 4.71 6.32 -2.90
C LEU A 101 6.17 6.53 -3.31
N ASN A 102 6.44 6.82 -4.58
CA ASN A 102 7.78 6.84 -5.17
C ASN A 102 8.59 5.57 -4.79
N PRO A 103 8.09 4.37 -5.17
CA PRO A 103 8.61 3.11 -4.65
C PRO A 103 10.01 2.77 -5.18
N SER A 104 10.85 2.22 -4.32
CA SER A 104 12.14 1.61 -4.70
C SER A 104 11.96 0.26 -5.42
N CYS A 105 10.84 -0.41 -5.19
CA CYS A 105 10.48 -1.65 -5.88
C CYS A 105 8.98 -1.67 -6.22
N THR A 106 8.64 -2.09 -7.45
CA THR A 106 7.26 -2.36 -7.83
C THR A 106 7.09 -3.85 -8.15
N VAL A 107 6.14 -4.49 -7.49
CA VAL A 107 5.78 -5.89 -7.67
C VAL A 107 4.52 -5.97 -8.53
N LEU A 108 4.65 -6.58 -9.71
CA LEU A 108 3.52 -6.97 -10.54
C LEU A 108 3.16 -8.43 -10.25
N THR A 109 2.00 -8.63 -9.61
CA THR A 109 1.55 -9.97 -9.18
C THR A 109 1.13 -10.85 -10.35
N ASN A 110 0.27 -10.33 -11.23
CA ASN A 110 -0.15 -10.93 -12.49
C ASN A 110 -0.91 -9.87 -13.31
N VAL A 111 -1.05 -10.13 -14.60
CA VAL A 111 -1.94 -9.39 -15.49
C VAL A 111 -2.94 -10.38 -16.05
N ARG A 112 -4.21 -10.15 -15.76
CA ARG A 112 -5.32 -10.98 -16.21
C ARG A 112 -6.49 -10.07 -16.63
N PRO A 113 -7.38 -10.54 -17.51
CA PRO A 113 -8.50 -9.73 -18.02
C PRO A 113 -9.66 -9.57 -17.02
N ASP A 114 -9.57 -10.18 -15.84
CA ASP A 114 -10.63 -10.22 -14.84
C ASP A 114 -10.75 -8.94 -14.00
#